data_AF-A0A2N3NES2-F1
#
_entry.id   AF-A0A2N3NES2-F1
#
_cell.length_a   1.000
_cell.length_b   1.000
_cell.length_c   1.000
_cell.angle_alpha   90.00
_cell.angle_beta   90.00
_cell.angle_gamma   90.00
#
_symmetry.space_group_name_H-M   'P 1'
#
loop_
_entity.id
_entity.type
_entity.pdbx_description
1 polymer ?
#
loop_
_entity_poly.entity_id
_entity_poly.type
_entity_poly.pdbx_seq_one_letter_code
_entity_poly.pdbx_strand_id
1 'polypeptide(L)'
;MTDVPAQQPPPDLKARIKTSYDAIAETYNKWTTQHSDVRVRYLSKLFDLLPADSPRPLRILELGCGAGEPSTKLLASRPNVQVVGNDISSAQVAMARVNAQTWELGEGSSVEFIEGDMADLTVLDFEKGSLDGVVALYSLIHLPREEQTVMLGRINRWLKPGGLLMGNFSEGEAEGIVMEEWLDEKGWMF
;
A
#
# COMPACT_ATOMS: atom_id res chain seq x y z
N MET A 1 7.88 -26.33 -4.39
CA MET A 1 7.41 -25.18 -5.18
C MET A 1 6.99 -25.71 -6.53
N THR A 2 5.71 -25.66 -6.85
CA THR A 2 5.21 -25.89 -8.21
C THR A 2 5.43 -24.61 -9.00
N ASP A 3 6.16 -24.68 -10.10
CA ASP A 3 6.39 -23.57 -11.02
C ASP A 3 5.04 -23.08 -11.58
N VAL A 4 4.52 -21.98 -11.02
CA VAL A 4 3.44 -21.23 -11.67
C VAL A 4 4.10 -20.51 -12.85
N PRO A 5 3.71 -20.79 -14.11
CA PRO A 5 4.32 -20.15 -15.26
C PRO A 5 4.11 -18.64 -15.18
N ALA A 6 5.18 -17.87 -15.30
CA ALA A 6 5.10 -16.43 -15.40
C ALA A 6 4.20 -16.04 -16.60
N GLN A 7 3.20 -15.20 -16.35
CA GLN A 7 2.27 -14.75 -17.38
C GLN A 7 2.52 -13.29 -17.75
N GLN A 8 2.30 -12.96 -19.02
CA GLN A 8 2.32 -11.56 -19.45
C GLN A 8 1.16 -10.80 -18.79
N PRO A 9 1.37 -9.52 -18.40
CA PRO A 9 0.30 -8.71 -17.84
C PRO A 9 -0.83 -8.54 -18.87
N PRO A 10 -2.11 -8.75 -18.48
CA PRO A 10 -3.23 -8.51 -19.37
C PRO A 10 -3.35 -7.01 -19.70
N PRO A 11 -3.87 -6.63 -20.89
CA PRO A 11 -3.93 -5.23 -21.32
C PRO A 11 -4.82 -4.35 -20.42
N ASP A 12 -5.75 -4.95 -19.69
CA ASP A 12 -6.68 -4.31 -18.75
C ASP A 12 -6.30 -4.57 -17.28
N LEU A 13 -5.04 -4.92 -17.00
CA LEU A 13 -4.53 -5.31 -15.67
C LEU A 13 -5.05 -4.42 -14.54
N LYS A 14 -4.86 -3.10 -14.63
CA LYS A 14 -5.29 -2.17 -13.57
C LYS A 14 -6.79 -2.20 -13.31
N ALA A 15 -7.58 -2.25 -14.38
CA ALA A 15 -9.03 -2.34 -14.28
C ALA A 15 -9.46 -3.67 -13.64
N ARG A 16 -8.81 -4.79 -14.00
CA ARG A 16 -9.10 -6.09 -13.38
C ARG A 16 -8.74 -6.13 -11.90
N ILE A 17 -7.57 -5.64 -11.52
CA ILE A 17 -7.17 -5.53 -10.11
C ILE A 17 -8.18 -4.70 -9.34
N LYS A 18 -8.56 -3.53 -9.88
CA LYS A 18 -9.56 -2.67 -9.29
C LYS A 18 -10.90 -3.40 -9.10
N THR A 19 -11.45 -3.98 -10.16
CA THR A 19 -12.73 -4.69 -10.13
C THR A 19 -12.71 -5.87 -9.16
N SER A 20 -11.61 -6.62 -9.12
CA SER A 20 -11.40 -7.73 -8.19
C SER A 20 -11.45 -7.25 -6.74
N TYR A 21 -10.59 -6.31 -6.35
CA TYR A 21 -10.54 -5.82 -4.97
C TYR A 21 -11.79 -5.04 -4.56
N ASP A 22 -12.49 -4.41 -5.51
CA ASP A 22 -13.82 -3.85 -5.27
C ASP A 22 -14.84 -4.97 -4.95
N ALA A 23 -14.81 -6.09 -5.68
CA ALA A 23 -15.74 -7.20 -5.50
C ALA A 23 -15.49 -7.98 -4.19
N ILE A 24 -14.24 -8.15 -3.78
CA ILE A 24 -13.87 -8.95 -2.60
C ILE A 24 -13.56 -8.12 -1.37
N ALA A 25 -13.81 -6.80 -1.37
CA ALA A 25 -13.34 -5.88 -0.32
C ALA A 25 -13.63 -6.37 1.10
N GLU A 26 -14.88 -6.76 1.40
CA GLU A 26 -15.26 -7.28 2.71
C GLU A 26 -14.53 -8.57 3.09
N THR A 27 -14.45 -9.53 2.16
CA THR A 27 -13.80 -10.82 2.37
C THR A 27 -12.31 -10.62 2.60
N TYR A 28 -11.65 -9.81 1.76
CA TYR A 28 -10.26 -9.44 1.90
C TYR A 28 -10.00 -8.74 3.24
N ASN A 29 -10.86 -7.82 3.67
CA ASN A 29 -10.66 -7.06 4.93
C ASN A 29 -10.81 -7.94 6.17
N LYS A 30 -11.71 -8.93 6.15
CA LYS A 30 -11.80 -9.96 7.21
C LYS A 30 -10.56 -10.86 7.21
N TRP A 31 -10.07 -11.26 6.04
CA TRP A 31 -8.91 -12.12 5.90
C TRP A 31 -7.60 -11.40 6.31
N THR A 32 -7.39 -10.19 5.80
CA THR A 32 -6.13 -9.43 5.95
C THR A 32 -5.86 -9.05 7.41
N THR A 33 -6.90 -8.77 8.19
CA THR A 33 -6.79 -8.48 9.63
C THR A 33 -6.31 -9.70 10.42
N GLN A 34 -6.81 -10.90 10.08
CA GLN A 34 -6.39 -12.17 10.69
C GLN A 34 -4.99 -12.63 10.26
N HIS A 35 -4.49 -12.15 9.11
CA HIS A 35 -3.19 -12.54 8.53
C HIS A 35 -2.18 -11.37 8.56
N SER A 36 -2.31 -10.47 9.54
CA SER A 36 -1.55 -9.21 9.58
C SER A 36 -0.24 -9.27 10.36
N ASP A 37 0.08 -10.37 11.05
CA ASP A 37 1.24 -10.47 11.96
C ASP A 37 2.56 -10.06 11.30
N VAL A 38 2.81 -10.53 10.07
CA VAL A 38 4.02 -10.18 9.32
C VAL A 38 4.03 -8.69 8.99
N ARG A 39 2.89 -8.15 8.52
CA ARG A 39 2.73 -6.74 8.17
C ARG A 39 3.01 -5.84 9.38
N VAL A 40 2.39 -6.14 10.52
CA VAL A 40 2.55 -5.41 11.78
C VAL A 40 3.99 -5.51 12.30
N ARG A 41 4.60 -6.70 12.24
CA ARG A 41 6.00 -6.90 12.65
C ARG A 41 6.96 -6.03 11.86
N TYR A 42 6.81 -5.94 10.54
CA TYR A 42 7.68 -5.10 9.74
C TYR A 42 7.38 -3.61 9.94
N LEU A 43 6.11 -3.20 10.06
CA LEU A 43 5.76 -1.82 10.40
C LEU A 43 6.36 -1.37 11.73
N SER A 44 6.42 -2.25 12.74
CA SER A 44 7.12 -1.95 14.00
C SER A 44 8.61 -1.63 13.76
N LYS A 45 9.28 -2.38 12.88
CA LYS A 45 10.69 -2.08 12.53
C LYS A 45 10.84 -0.75 11.82
N LEU A 46 9.87 -0.35 10.98
CA LEU A 46 9.88 0.99 10.38
C LEU A 46 9.80 2.07 11.48
N PHE A 47 8.95 1.88 12.48
CA PHE A 47 8.81 2.84 13.58
C PHE A 47 10.08 3.00 14.41
N ASP A 48 10.84 1.93 14.61
CA ASP A 48 12.13 1.96 15.32
C ASP A 48 13.18 2.77 14.55
N LEU A 49 13.05 2.87 13.23
CA LEU A 49 13.97 3.60 12.35
C LEU A 49 13.53 5.04 12.10
N LEU A 50 12.24 5.36 12.28
CA LEU A 50 11.72 6.71 12.11
C LEU A 50 12.08 7.60 13.31
N PRO A 51 12.45 8.89 13.07
CA PRO A 51 12.78 9.81 14.16
C PRO A 51 11.65 9.92 15.19
N ALA A 52 11.96 9.69 16.47
CA ALA A 52 10.99 9.83 17.57
C ALA A 52 10.65 11.30 17.84
N ASP A 53 11.66 12.17 17.88
CA ASP A 53 11.51 13.59 18.24
C ASP A 53 11.63 14.51 17.01
N SER A 54 10.75 14.31 16.02
CA SER A 54 10.71 15.19 14.86
C SER A 54 10.03 16.52 15.20
N PRO A 55 10.63 17.69 14.88
CA PRO A 55 10.02 19.00 15.14
C PRO A 55 8.84 19.33 14.20
N ARG A 56 8.57 18.45 13.23
CA ARG A 56 7.47 18.54 12.27
C ARG A 56 6.82 17.17 12.08
N PRO A 57 5.58 17.09 11.56
CA PRO A 57 5.01 15.80 11.23
C PRO A 57 5.88 15.01 10.24
N LEU A 58 6.02 13.71 10.49
CA LEU A 58 6.62 12.77 9.54
C LEU A 58 5.59 12.49 8.44
N ARG A 59 5.98 12.66 7.18
CA ARG A 59 5.09 12.43 6.03
C ARG A 59 5.31 11.01 5.50
N ILE A 60 4.28 10.17 5.61
CA ILE A 60 4.33 8.77 5.19
C ILE A 60 3.28 8.53 4.10
N LEU A 61 3.70 7.93 3.00
CA LEU A 61 2.81 7.44 1.95
C LEU A 61 2.64 5.92 2.10
N GLU A 62 1.42 5.42 2.10
CA GLU A 62 1.12 4.00 1.98
C GLU A 62 0.50 3.71 0.61
N LEU A 63 1.19 2.92 -0.20
CA LEU A 63 0.74 2.47 -1.52
C LEU A 63 0.01 1.14 -1.37
N GLY A 64 -1.24 1.07 -1.83
CA GLY A 64 -2.14 -0.06 -1.64
C GLY A 64 -2.64 -0.17 -0.20
N CYS A 65 -3.21 0.91 0.35
CA CYS A 65 -3.62 0.98 1.75
C CYS A 65 -4.85 0.12 2.10
N GLY A 66 -5.60 -0.37 1.11
CA GLY A 66 -6.86 -1.08 1.32
C GLY A 66 -7.85 -0.26 2.15
N ALA A 67 -8.61 -0.93 3.02
CA ALA A 67 -9.50 -0.30 3.99
C ALA A 67 -8.78 0.32 5.20
N GLY A 68 -7.46 0.51 5.11
CA GLY A 68 -6.64 1.21 6.09
C GLY A 68 -6.32 0.44 7.37
N GLU A 69 -6.92 -0.75 7.57
CA GLU A 69 -6.66 -1.60 8.73
C GLU A 69 -5.89 -2.88 8.36
N PRO A 70 -4.88 -3.27 9.16
CA PRO A 70 -4.40 -2.60 10.37
C PRO A 70 -3.33 -1.52 10.11
N SER A 71 -2.80 -1.42 8.89
CA SER A 71 -1.54 -0.71 8.63
C SER A 71 -1.63 0.80 8.68
N THR A 72 -2.52 1.42 7.91
CA THR A 72 -2.71 2.88 7.97
C THR A 72 -3.10 3.34 9.36
N LYS A 73 -3.98 2.58 10.04
CA LYS A 73 -4.37 2.82 11.43
C LYS A 73 -3.17 2.83 12.36
N LEU A 74 -2.29 1.83 12.26
CA LEU A 74 -1.07 1.75 13.08
C LEU A 74 -0.11 2.91 12.76
N LEU A 75 0.09 3.24 11.47
CA LEU A 75 0.88 4.41 11.04
C LEU A 75 0.34 5.69 11.68
N ALA A 76 -0.98 5.89 11.66
CA ALA A 76 -1.62 7.09 12.14
C ALA A 76 -1.78 7.16 13.68
N SER A 77 -1.62 6.04 14.39
CA SER A 77 -1.60 6.03 15.87
C SER A 77 -0.29 6.53 16.46
N ARG A 78 0.80 6.60 15.66
CA ARG A 78 2.05 7.24 16.06
C ARG A 78 1.82 8.76 16.15
N PRO A 79 2.34 9.45 17.18
CA PRO A 79 2.22 10.91 17.26
C PRO A 79 3.02 11.60 16.15
N ASN A 80 2.55 12.78 15.75
CA ASN A 80 3.19 13.68 14.80
C ASN A 80 3.49 13.02 13.45
N VAL A 81 2.50 12.32 12.88
CA VAL A 81 2.58 11.67 11.55
C VAL A 81 1.45 12.13 10.64
N GLN A 82 1.77 12.48 9.40
CA GLN A 82 0.81 12.69 8.32
C GLN A 82 0.86 11.49 7.38
N VAL A 83 -0.19 10.67 7.40
CA VAL A 83 -0.30 9.49 6.54
C VAL A 83 -1.15 9.82 5.32
N VAL A 84 -0.65 9.49 4.13
CA VAL A 84 -1.43 9.48 2.90
C VAL A 84 -1.57 8.03 2.45
N GLY A 85 -2.78 7.48 2.51
CA GLY A 85 -3.08 6.16 1.96
C GLY A 85 -3.57 6.27 0.52
N ASN A 86 -2.97 5.52 -0.40
CA ASN A 86 -3.44 5.40 -1.78
C ASN A 86 -3.90 3.96 -2.06
N ASP A 87 -5.03 3.82 -2.73
CA ASP A 87 -5.48 2.54 -3.26
C ASP A 87 -6.30 2.73 -4.54
N ILE A 88 -6.27 1.75 -5.44
CA ILE A 88 -7.00 1.78 -6.72
C ILE A 88 -8.47 1.34 -6.56
N SER A 89 -8.79 0.58 -5.51
CA SER A 89 -10.15 0.09 -5.24
C SER A 89 -11.01 1.18 -4.60
N SER A 90 -12.14 1.51 -5.23
CA SER A 90 -13.09 2.48 -4.69
C SER A 90 -13.74 1.95 -3.42
N ALA A 91 -14.05 0.65 -3.39
CA ALA A 91 -14.67 0.02 -2.23
C ALA A 91 -13.72 0.05 -1.02
N GLN A 92 -12.44 -0.26 -1.24
CA GLN A 92 -11.42 -0.20 -0.19
C GLN A 92 -11.24 1.22 0.35
N VAL A 93 -11.07 2.21 -0.53
CA VAL A 93 -10.91 3.61 -0.10
C VAL A 93 -12.16 4.13 0.62
N ALA A 94 -13.36 3.78 0.17
CA ALA A 94 -14.59 4.14 0.86
C ALA A 94 -14.63 3.54 2.28
N MET A 95 -14.29 2.26 2.43
CA MET A 95 -14.17 1.61 3.74
C MET A 95 -13.08 2.25 4.60
N ALA A 96 -11.93 2.60 4.03
CA ALA A 96 -10.84 3.26 4.76
C ALA A 96 -11.29 4.59 5.38
N ARG A 97 -12.00 5.41 4.60
CA ARG A 97 -12.57 6.68 5.08
C ARG A 97 -13.60 6.49 6.19
N VAL A 98 -14.40 5.41 6.15
CA VAL A 98 -15.35 5.08 7.22
C VAL A 98 -14.62 4.59 8.47
N ASN A 99 -13.70 3.63 8.31
CA ASN A 99 -12.92 3.06 9.42
C ASN A 99 -12.15 4.15 10.17
N ALA A 100 -11.52 5.08 9.44
CA ALA A 100 -10.72 6.17 10.01
C ALA A 100 -11.49 7.11 10.95
N GLN A 101 -12.82 7.18 10.84
CA GLN A 101 -13.65 7.96 11.76
C GLN A 101 -13.69 7.37 13.18
N THR A 102 -13.32 6.10 13.33
CA THR A 102 -13.32 5.38 14.60
C THR A 102 -11.93 5.22 15.22
N TRP A 103 -10.88 5.71 14.55
CA TRP A 103 -9.50 5.53 14.99
C TRP A 103 -9.09 6.56 16.05
N GLU A 104 -8.34 6.10 17.04
CA GLU A 104 -7.58 6.97 17.94
C GLU A 104 -6.27 7.34 17.24
N LEU A 105 -6.20 8.55 16.69
CA LEU A 105 -4.99 9.06 16.06
C LEU A 105 -3.98 9.50 17.11
N GLY A 106 -2.69 9.38 16.79
CA GLY A 106 -1.63 9.97 17.60
C GLY A 106 -1.75 11.50 17.67
N GLU A 107 -1.24 12.09 18.74
CA GLU A 107 -1.26 13.55 18.89
C GLU A 107 -0.57 14.24 17.71
N GLY A 108 -1.26 15.22 17.10
CA GLY A 108 -0.74 15.93 15.92
C GLY A 108 -0.70 15.11 14.63
N SER A 109 -1.32 13.93 14.60
CA SER A 109 -1.37 13.07 13.42
C SER A 109 -2.63 13.29 12.58
N SER A 110 -2.53 12.97 11.30
CA SER A 110 -3.63 13.05 10.34
C SER A 110 -3.54 11.96 9.29
N VAL A 111 -4.68 11.61 8.69
CA VAL A 111 -4.75 10.66 7.59
C VAL A 111 -5.57 11.23 6.43
N GLU A 112 -5.09 11.01 5.21
CA GLU A 112 -5.79 11.32 3.96
C GLU A 112 -5.83 10.06 3.08
N PHE A 113 -6.91 9.86 2.33
CA PHE A 113 -7.05 8.75 1.39
C PHE A 113 -7.27 9.22 -0.05
N ILE A 114 -6.36 8.82 -0.94
CA ILE A 114 -6.38 9.13 -2.37
C ILE A 114 -6.74 7.86 -3.15
N GLU A 115 -7.87 7.91 -3.84
CA GLU A 115 -8.26 6.85 -4.76
C GLU A 115 -7.55 7.03 -6.10
N GLY A 116 -6.96 5.96 -6.62
CA GLY A 116 -6.40 5.93 -7.98
C GLY A 116 -5.20 5.00 -8.11
N ASP A 117 -4.74 4.81 -9.36
CA ASP A 117 -3.56 4.02 -9.66
C ASP A 117 -2.30 4.72 -9.14
N MET A 118 -1.50 4.03 -8.32
CA MET A 118 -0.23 4.54 -7.82
C MET A 118 0.78 4.89 -8.92
N ALA A 119 0.65 4.28 -10.10
CA ALA A 119 1.50 4.53 -11.25
C ALA A 119 1.05 5.74 -12.10
N ASP A 120 -0.12 6.31 -11.83
CA ASP A 120 -0.63 7.50 -12.53
C ASP A 120 -0.11 8.79 -11.87
N LEU A 121 0.63 9.60 -12.63
CA LEU A 121 1.18 10.87 -12.15
C LEU A 121 0.12 11.96 -11.96
N THR A 122 -1.05 11.83 -12.59
CA THR A 122 -2.17 12.74 -12.33
C THR A 122 -2.84 12.45 -10.98
N VAL A 123 -2.60 11.25 -10.42
CA VAL A 123 -3.07 10.82 -9.10
C VAL A 123 -2.01 11.10 -8.05
N LEU A 124 -0.78 10.61 -8.24
CA LEU A 124 0.32 10.77 -7.29
C LEU A 124 1.52 11.48 -7.92
N ASP A 125 1.74 12.74 -7.53
CA ASP A 125 2.96 13.49 -7.84
C ASP A 125 3.46 14.26 -6.61
N PHE A 126 4.19 13.56 -5.75
CA PHE A 126 4.83 14.19 -4.60
C PHE A 126 6.07 14.98 -5.04
N GLU A 127 6.33 16.07 -4.32
CA GLU A 127 7.56 16.85 -4.48
C GLU A 127 8.80 16.01 -4.18
N LYS A 128 9.91 16.32 -4.84
CA LYS A 128 11.19 15.66 -4.58
C LYS A 128 11.62 15.87 -3.14
N GLY A 129 11.99 14.80 -2.43
CA GLY A 129 12.48 14.89 -1.06
C GLY A 129 11.43 15.40 -0.07
N SER A 130 10.16 15.06 -0.26
CA SER A 130 9.06 15.52 0.58
C SER A 130 8.57 14.48 1.60
N LEU A 131 8.82 13.20 1.36
CA LEU A 131 8.37 12.08 2.21
C LEU A 131 9.47 11.59 3.15
N ASP A 132 9.08 11.27 4.38
CA ASP A 132 9.95 10.63 5.38
C ASP A 132 9.90 9.09 5.27
N GLY A 133 8.78 8.54 4.79
CA GLY A 133 8.65 7.12 4.55
C GLY A 133 7.65 6.79 3.44
N VAL A 134 7.87 5.65 2.78
CA VAL A 134 6.91 4.99 1.91
C VAL A 134 6.72 3.55 2.37
N VAL A 135 5.47 3.14 2.53
CA VAL A 135 5.05 1.77 2.82
C VAL A 135 4.34 1.21 1.59
N ALA A 136 4.71 0.01 1.16
CA ALA A 136 4.10 -0.65 0.00
C ALA A 136 4.06 -2.17 0.23
N LEU A 137 3.24 -2.59 1.20
CA LEU A 137 3.12 -3.98 1.61
C LEU A 137 2.00 -4.67 0.83
N TYR A 138 2.35 -5.72 0.09
CA TYR A 138 1.47 -6.51 -0.78
C TYR A 138 0.79 -5.69 -1.89
N SER A 139 1.46 -4.64 -2.37
CA SER A 139 0.90 -3.72 -3.36
C SER A 139 1.75 -3.56 -4.63
N LEU A 140 3.07 -3.36 -4.50
CA LEU A 140 3.96 -3.25 -5.68
C LEU A 140 3.96 -4.51 -6.55
N ILE A 141 3.71 -5.68 -5.94
CA ILE A 141 3.65 -6.97 -6.64
C ILE A 141 2.55 -7.02 -7.71
N HIS A 142 1.52 -6.17 -7.60
CA HIS A 142 0.43 -6.03 -8.57
C HIS A 142 0.78 -5.22 -9.81
N LEU A 143 1.96 -4.58 -9.82
CA LEU A 143 2.45 -3.84 -10.98
C LEU A 143 3.24 -4.79 -11.90
N PRO A 144 3.16 -4.62 -13.23
CA PRO A 144 4.13 -5.22 -14.14
C PRO A 144 5.57 -4.89 -13.72
N ARG A 145 6.52 -5.77 -14.00
CA ARG A 145 7.94 -5.61 -13.64
C ARG A 145 8.54 -4.26 -14.07
N GLU A 146 8.21 -3.80 -15.27
CA GLU A 146 8.66 -2.50 -15.78
C GLU A 146 8.10 -1.35 -14.94
N GLU A 147 6.83 -1.40 -14.58
CA GLU A 147 6.19 -0.38 -13.73
C GLU A 147 6.72 -0.41 -12.29
N GLN A 148 7.08 -1.59 -11.75
CA GLN A 148 7.75 -1.68 -10.44
C GLN A 148 9.07 -0.89 -10.46
N THR A 149 9.85 -1.03 -11.53
CA THR A 149 11.12 -0.30 -11.68
C THR A 149 10.89 1.21 -11.73
N VAL A 150 9.89 1.66 -12.50
CA VAL A 150 9.49 3.07 -12.58
C VAL A 150 9.03 3.58 -11.22
N MET A 151 8.18 2.82 -10.51
CA MET A 151 7.68 3.21 -9.19
C MET A 151 8.79 3.30 -8.15
N LEU A 152 9.76 2.39 -8.15
CA LEU A 152 10.91 2.48 -7.25
C LEU A 152 11.74 3.73 -7.52
N GLY A 153 11.93 4.11 -8.79
CA GLY A 153 12.56 5.37 -9.17
C GLY A 153 11.81 6.60 -8.63
N ARG A 154 10.47 6.59 -8.70
CA ARG A 154 9.63 7.66 -8.17
C ARG A 154 9.67 7.73 -6.65
N ILE A 155 9.53 6.60 -5.96
CA ILE A 155 9.66 6.48 -4.51
C ILE A 155 10.99 7.08 -4.06
N ASN A 156 12.09 6.70 -4.69
CA ASN A 156 13.41 7.24 -4.40
C ASN A 156 13.49 8.77 -4.60
N ARG A 157 12.81 9.32 -5.62
CA ARG A 157 12.72 10.78 -5.83
C ARG A 157 11.90 11.46 -4.73
N TRP A 158 10.78 10.87 -4.31
CA TRP A 158 9.87 11.45 -3.32
C TRP A 158 10.44 11.41 -1.90
N LEU A 159 11.25 10.40 -1.58
CA LEU A 159 11.91 10.27 -0.29
C LEU A 159 12.95 11.35 -0.05
N LYS A 160 12.96 11.89 1.17
CA LYS A 160 14.05 12.72 1.71
C LYS A 160 15.35 11.93 1.75
N PRO A 161 16.51 12.61 1.78
CA PRO A 161 17.75 11.99 2.23
C PRO A 161 17.53 11.32 3.61
N GLY A 162 17.80 10.03 3.70
CA GLY A 162 17.54 9.23 4.91
C GLY A 162 16.10 8.74 5.09
N GLY A 163 15.20 9.04 4.15
CA GLY A 163 13.85 8.51 4.12
C GLY A 163 13.83 7.00 3.83
N LEU A 164 12.77 6.32 4.28
CA LEU A 164 12.71 4.86 4.29
C LEU A 164 11.65 4.32 3.32
N LEU A 165 11.98 3.26 2.59
CA LEU A 165 11.00 2.42 1.90
C LEU A 165 10.84 1.10 2.67
N MET A 166 9.60 0.75 2.98
CA MET A 166 9.21 -0.57 3.45
C MET A 166 8.26 -1.21 2.45
N GLY A 167 8.73 -2.21 1.73
CA GLY A 167 7.91 -2.98 0.80
C GLY A 167 8.32 -4.44 0.75
N ASN A 168 7.45 -5.28 0.20
CA ASN A 168 7.78 -6.68 -0.11
C ASN A 168 7.64 -6.93 -1.60
N PHE A 169 8.40 -7.90 -2.07
CA PHE A 169 8.44 -8.36 -3.45
C PHE A 169 8.27 -9.87 -3.45
N SER A 170 8.01 -10.44 -4.63
CA SER A 170 8.01 -11.88 -4.82
C SER A 170 9.37 -12.47 -4.44
N GLU A 171 9.36 -13.67 -3.84
CA GLU A 171 10.58 -14.39 -3.45
C GLU A 171 11.41 -14.84 -4.66
N GLY A 172 10.76 -15.12 -5.79
CA GLY A 172 11.39 -15.56 -7.03
C GLY A 172 11.17 -14.60 -8.20
N GLU A 173 11.94 -14.81 -9.26
CA GLU A 173 11.75 -14.12 -10.53
C GLU A 173 10.46 -14.61 -11.21
N ALA A 174 9.52 -13.69 -11.38
CA ALA A 174 8.32 -13.89 -12.19
C ALA A 174 7.98 -12.59 -12.94
N GLU A 175 7.50 -12.70 -14.18
CA GLU A 175 6.94 -11.56 -14.91
C GLU A 175 5.57 -11.11 -14.34
N GLY A 176 4.87 -12.05 -13.70
CA GLY A 176 3.57 -11.87 -13.05
C GLY A 176 3.04 -13.21 -12.55
N ILE A 177 2.24 -13.20 -11.48
CA ILE A 177 1.63 -14.41 -10.91
C ILE A 177 0.13 -14.21 -10.87
N VAL A 178 -0.59 -14.85 -11.80
CA VAL A 178 -2.05 -14.80 -11.82
C VAL A 178 -2.64 -15.83 -10.87
N MET A 179 -3.59 -15.39 -10.03
CA MET A 179 -4.52 -16.26 -9.32
C MET A 179 -5.94 -15.93 -9.76
N GLU A 180 -6.58 -16.88 -10.43
CA GLU A 180 -7.93 -16.73 -10.99
C GLU A 180 -9.04 -16.74 -9.93
N GLU A 181 -8.77 -17.33 -8.76
CA GLU A 181 -9.68 -17.38 -7.60
C GLU A 181 -8.93 -16.94 -6.33
N TRP A 182 -8.86 -15.64 -6.11
CA TRP A 182 -8.24 -15.03 -4.94
C TRP A 182 -9.27 -14.78 -3.83
N LEU A 183 -9.26 -15.62 -2.79
CA LEU A 183 -10.15 -15.62 -1.61
C LEU A 183 -11.64 -15.88 -1.87
N ASP A 184 -12.15 -15.52 -3.04
CA ASP A 184 -13.54 -15.66 -3.47
C ASP A 184 -13.58 -15.93 -4.99
N GLU A 185 -14.69 -16.49 -5.49
CA GLU A 185 -14.89 -16.78 -6.92
C GLU A 185 -14.82 -15.52 -7.81
N LYS A 186 -15.05 -14.33 -7.23
CA LYS A 186 -14.93 -13.04 -7.93
C LYS A 186 -13.56 -12.40 -7.78
N GLY A 187 -12.72 -12.97 -6.92
CA GLY A 187 -11.40 -12.45 -6.64
C GLY A 187 -10.41 -12.92 -7.69
N TRP A 188 -9.65 -11.97 -8.19
CA TRP A 188 -8.57 -12.17 -9.13
C TRP A 188 -7.36 -11.34 -8.73
N MET A 189 -6.15 -11.86 -8.87
CA MET A 189 -4.94 -11.06 -8.68
C MET A 189 -3.86 -11.42 -9.70
N PHE A 190 -2.94 -10.48 -9.88
CA PHE A 190 -1.74 -10.59 -10.69
C PHE A 190 -0.51 -10.20 -9.87
#